data_AF-A0A923XQH6-F1
#
_entry.id   AF-A0A923XQH6-F1
#
_cell.length_a   1.000
_cell.length_b   1.000
_cell.length_c   1.000
_cell.angle_alpha   90.00
_cell.angle_beta   90.00
_cell.angle_gamma   90.00
#
_symmetry.space_group_name_H-M   'P 1'
#
loop_
_entity.id
_entity.type
_entity.pdbx_description
1 polymer ?
#
loop_
_entity_poly.entity_id
_entity_poly.type
_entity_poly.pdbx_seq_one_letter_code
_entity_poly.pdbx_strand_id
1 'polypeptide(L)'
;MNSREGFLDNIDKQNLWVSKQIILLKESNYQQLELSYFDNNTGKLAEKIYSLKRYLKNHEDMIDYKKYLSKVYMIGSGVVESSNKKVVSQRLKQSGMIWSHKGANAIMFIRVMYFSSSQSWTKLWAVSKVA
;
A
#
# COMPACT_ATOMS: atom_id res chain seq x y z
N MET A 1 -9.93 -8.52 -3.56
CA MET A 1 -11.00 -8.49 -4.58
C MET A 1 -10.62 -9.48 -5.67
N ASN A 2 -11.34 -10.59 -5.84
CA ASN A 2 -11.11 -11.45 -7.00
C ASN A 2 -12.17 -11.06 -8.03
N SER A 3 -11.81 -10.20 -8.97
CA SER A 3 -12.70 -9.66 -10.00
C SER A 3 -13.31 -10.74 -10.91
N ARG A 4 -12.83 -11.99 -10.79
CA ARG A 4 -13.37 -13.20 -11.42
C ARG A 4 -14.81 -13.53 -11.01
N GLU A 5 -15.24 -13.18 -9.80
CA GLU A 5 -16.58 -13.53 -9.30
C GLU A 5 -17.70 -12.70 -9.96
N GLY A 6 -17.40 -11.50 -10.47
CA GLY A 6 -18.39 -10.57 -11.03
C GLY A 6 -18.54 -10.60 -12.56
N PHE A 7 -17.54 -11.14 -13.26
CA PHE A 7 -17.55 -11.34 -14.71
C PHE A 7 -17.19 -12.80 -15.00
N LEU A 8 -17.96 -13.71 -14.42
CA LEU A 8 -17.89 -15.14 -14.74
C LEU A 8 -17.98 -15.25 -16.28
N ASP A 9 -16.91 -15.77 -16.89
CA ASP A 9 -16.78 -16.09 -18.31
C ASP A 9 -16.34 -14.98 -19.30
N ASN A 10 -15.97 -13.76 -18.87
CA ASN A 10 -15.40 -12.76 -19.80
C ASN A 10 -14.27 -11.91 -19.19
N ILE A 11 -13.04 -12.43 -19.34
CA ILE A 11 -11.80 -11.81 -18.85
C ILE A 11 -11.52 -10.46 -19.52
N ASP A 12 -11.83 -10.30 -20.80
CA ASP A 12 -11.58 -9.06 -21.52
C ASP A 12 -12.50 -7.93 -21.03
N LYS A 13 -13.79 -8.25 -20.84
CA LYS A 13 -14.76 -7.32 -20.26
C LYS A 13 -14.38 -6.95 -18.83
N GLN A 14 -13.90 -7.91 -18.04
CA GLN A 14 -13.39 -7.68 -16.69
C GLN A 14 -12.21 -6.70 -16.68
N ASN A 15 -11.19 -6.95 -17.51
CA ASN A 15 -10.01 -6.09 -17.60
C ASN A 15 -10.36 -4.69 -18.08
N LEU A 16 -11.26 -4.57 -19.07
CA LEU A 16 -11.74 -3.29 -19.57
C LEU A 16 -12.47 -2.51 -18.47
N TRP A 17 -13.37 -3.18 -17.74
CA TRP A 17 -14.09 -2.57 -16.63
C TRP A 17 -13.13 -2.09 -15.53
N VAL A 18 -12.20 -2.95 -15.10
CA VAL A 18 -11.19 -2.60 -14.08
C VAL A 18 -10.34 -1.42 -14.52
N SER A 19 -9.91 -1.40 -15.78
CA SER A 19 -9.09 -0.30 -16.32
C SER A 19 -9.82 1.03 -16.27
N LYS A 20 -11.12 1.05 -16.62
CA LYS A 20 -11.97 2.24 -16.48
C LYS A 20 -12.04 2.72 -15.03
N GLN A 21 -12.29 1.82 -14.07
CA GLN A 21 -12.37 2.18 -12.66
C GLN A 21 -11.03 2.72 -12.11
N ILE A 22 -9.89 2.17 -12.54
CA ILE A 22 -8.56 2.64 -12.15
C ILE A 22 -8.32 4.07 -12.65
N ILE A 23 -8.73 4.38 -13.89
CA ILE A 23 -8.60 5.72 -14.44
C ILE A 23 -9.42 6.72 -13.61
N LEU A 24 -10.70 6.39 -13.33
CA LEU A 24 -11.57 7.23 -12.51
C LEU A 24 -10.97 7.50 -11.12
N LEU A 25 -10.41 6.48 -10.46
CA LEU A 25 -9.73 6.65 -9.18
C LEU A 25 -8.52 7.59 -9.30
N LYS A 26 -7.67 7.41 -10.31
CA LYS A 26 -6.48 8.25 -10.52
C LYS A 26 -6.83 9.71 -10.79
N GLU A 27 -7.98 9.97 -11.39
CA GLU A 27 -8.51 11.32 -11.61
C GLU A 27 -9.22 11.92 -10.39
N SER A 28 -9.25 11.22 -9.25
CA SER A 28 -10.01 11.56 -8.05
C SER A 28 -11.54 11.54 -8.24
N ASN A 29 -12.03 10.90 -9.29
CA ASN A 29 -13.46 10.80 -9.62
C ASN A 29 -14.11 9.53 -9.05
N TYR A 30 -13.85 9.21 -7.77
CA TYR A 30 -14.32 7.96 -7.14
C TYR A 30 -15.86 7.85 -7.05
N GLN A 31 -16.58 8.98 -7.10
CA GLN A 31 -18.05 9.01 -7.09
C GLN A 31 -18.65 8.45 -8.39
N GLN A 32 -17.90 8.46 -9.49
CA GLN A 32 -18.34 7.97 -10.80
C GLN A 32 -18.08 6.47 -10.99
N LEU A 33 -17.58 5.78 -9.97
CA LEU A 33 -17.28 4.35 -10.08
C LEU A 33 -18.56 3.56 -10.32
N GLU A 34 -18.50 2.65 -11.30
CA GLU A 34 -19.63 1.82 -11.73
C GLU A 34 -19.86 0.62 -10.79
N LEU A 35 -19.75 0.85 -9.47
CA LEU A 35 -19.99 -0.19 -8.46
C LEU A 35 -21.45 -0.61 -8.40
N SER A 36 -22.36 0.23 -8.90
CA SER A 36 -23.80 -0.07 -9.01
C SER A 36 -24.10 -1.22 -9.97
N TYR A 37 -23.21 -1.50 -10.92
CA TYR A 37 -23.30 -2.67 -11.81
C TYR A 37 -23.49 -3.98 -11.02
N PHE A 38 -22.97 -4.02 -9.80
CA PHE A 38 -23.02 -5.22 -8.98
C PHE A 38 -24.06 -5.19 -7.85
N ASP A 39 -24.96 -4.20 -7.80
CA ASP A 39 -25.89 -4.04 -6.67
C ASP A 39 -26.89 -5.20 -6.53
N ASN A 40 -27.20 -5.89 -7.63
CA ASN A 40 -28.08 -7.05 -7.63
C ASN A 40 -27.37 -8.38 -7.31
N ASN A 41 -26.07 -8.36 -6.99
CA ASN A 41 -25.36 -9.58 -6.60
C ASN A 41 -25.73 -10.01 -5.18
N THR A 42 -25.55 -11.30 -4.90
CA THR A 42 -25.82 -11.90 -3.59
C THR A 42 -24.59 -12.63 -3.05
N GLY A 43 -24.59 -12.91 -1.74
CA GLY A 43 -23.51 -13.63 -1.06
C GLY A 43 -22.21 -12.82 -0.91
N LYS A 44 -21.07 -13.52 -0.99
CA LYS A 44 -19.74 -12.97 -0.70
C LYS A 44 -19.35 -11.78 -1.59
N LEU A 45 -19.84 -11.73 -2.83
CA LEU A 45 -19.53 -10.64 -3.75
C LEU A 45 -20.21 -9.34 -3.28
N ALA A 46 -21.49 -9.41 -2.90
CA ALA A 46 -22.25 -8.28 -2.37
C ALA A 46 -21.59 -7.68 -1.12
N GLU A 47 -21.17 -8.53 -0.18
CA GLU A 47 -20.45 -8.10 1.03
C GLU A 47 -19.15 -7.35 0.71
N LYS A 48 -18.36 -7.84 -0.25
CA LYS A 48 -17.12 -7.18 -0.69
C LYS A 48 -17.39 -5.82 -1.35
N ILE A 49 -18.44 -5.72 -2.17
CA ILE A 49 -18.83 -4.46 -2.82
C ILE A 49 -19.31 -3.45 -1.80
N TYR A 50 -20.16 -3.88 -0.85
CA TYR A 50 -20.61 -3.05 0.24
C TYR A 50 -19.45 -2.52 1.08
N SER A 51 -18.51 -3.40 1.45
CA SER A 51 -17.30 -3.04 2.18
C SER A 51 -16.44 -2.03 1.39
N LEU A 52 -16.28 -2.23 0.08
CA LEU A 52 -15.56 -1.29 -0.77
C LEU A 52 -16.26 0.08 -0.84
N LYS A 53 -17.58 0.12 -1.08
CA LYS A 53 -18.35 1.38 -1.10
C LYS A 53 -18.19 2.13 0.22
N ARG A 54 -18.27 1.41 1.34
CA ARG A 54 -18.08 1.97 2.69
C ARG A 54 -16.65 2.49 2.88
N TYR A 55 -15.64 1.75 2.44
CA TYR A 55 -14.24 2.16 2.52
C TYR A 55 -14.01 3.45 1.73
N LEU A 56 -14.43 3.50 0.46
CA LEU A 56 -14.25 4.69 -0.37
C LEU A 56 -14.94 5.92 0.23
N LYS A 57 -16.14 5.74 0.77
CA LYS A 57 -16.87 6.82 1.44
C LYS A 57 -16.15 7.32 2.70
N ASN A 58 -15.69 6.40 3.56
CA ASN A 58 -15.03 6.77 4.81
C ASN A 58 -13.63 7.37 4.60
N HIS A 59 -13.01 7.10 3.46
CA HIS A 59 -11.64 7.50 3.14
C HIS A 59 -11.59 8.51 1.98
N GLU A 60 -12.67 9.25 1.73
CA GLU A 60 -12.75 10.19 0.60
C GLU A 60 -11.61 11.21 0.57
N ASP A 61 -11.23 11.73 1.74
CA ASP A 61 -10.10 12.66 1.89
C ASP A 61 -8.73 12.02 1.57
N MET A 62 -8.63 10.70 1.66
CA MET A 62 -7.42 9.91 1.45
C MET A 62 -7.31 9.32 0.04
N ILE A 63 -8.33 9.47 -0.80
CA ILE A 63 -8.35 8.94 -2.17
C ILE A 63 -8.29 10.04 -3.24
N ASP A 64 -7.87 11.26 -2.86
CA ASP A 64 -7.55 12.33 -3.81
C ASP A 64 -6.21 12.08 -4.52
N TYR A 65 -6.18 11.02 -5.32
CA TYR A 65 -4.96 10.57 -6.00
C TYR A 65 -4.44 11.59 -7.02
N LYS A 66 -5.31 12.36 -7.68
CA LYS A 66 -4.90 13.41 -8.60
C LYS A 66 -4.01 14.45 -7.89
N LYS A 67 -4.43 14.91 -6.70
CA LYS A 67 -3.66 15.83 -5.86
C LYS A 67 -2.37 15.22 -5.34
N TYR A 68 -2.36 13.94 -5.02
CA TYR A 68 -1.15 13.27 -4.54
C TYR A 68 -0.14 13.08 -5.67
N LEU A 69 -0.60 12.67 -6.86
CA LEU A 69 0.23 12.54 -8.04
C LEU A 69 0.79 13.89 -8.49
N SER A 70 0.02 14.99 -8.41
CA SER A 70 0.53 16.33 -8.73
C SER A 70 1.62 16.80 -7.75
N LYS A 71 1.64 16.26 -6.53
CA LYS A 71 2.70 16.50 -5.52
C LYS A 71 3.84 15.49 -5.62
N VAL A 72 3.83 14.60 -6.61
CA VAL A 72 4.82 13.52 -6.78
C VAL A 72 4.83 12.58 -5.56
N TYR A 73 3.69 12.43 -4.88
CA TYR A 73 3.54 11.47 -3.79
C TYR A 73 3.29 10.07 -4.33
N MET A 74 3.86 9.08 -3.63
CA MET A 74 3.57 7.68 -3.91
C MET A 74 2.19 7.32 -3.36
N ILE A 75 1.30 6.90 -4.26
CA ILE A 75 -0.07 6.45 -3.92
C ILE A 75 -0.17 4.95 -3.65
N GLY A 76 0.93 4.21 -3.80
CA GLY A 76 0.98 2.75 -3.60
C GLY A 76 1.72 2.37 -2.31
N SER A 77 1.23 1.34 -1.61
CA SER A 77 1.87 0.79 -0.41
C SER A 77 3.15 0.00 -0.71
N GLY A 78 3.39 -0.39 -1.96
CA GLY A 78 4.47 -1.31 -2.32
C GLY A 78 5.87 -0.87 -1.88
N VAL A 79 6.18 0.42 -1.94
CA VAL A 79 7.47 0.94 -1.45
C VAL A 79 7.57 0.79 0.07
N VAL A 80 6.52 1.14 0.80
CA VAL A 80 6.44 0.98 2.27
C VAL A 80 6.54 -0.48 2.68
N GLU A 81 5.81 -1.38 2.00
CA GLU A 81 5.84 -2.82 2.24
C GLU A 81 7.22 -3.42 1.96
N SER A 82 7.86 -3.01 0.86
CA SER A 82 9.20 -3.46 0.50
C SER A 82 10.24 -3.00 1.52
N SER A 83 10.12 -1.76 2.02
CA SER A 83 10.96 -1.22 3.09
C SER A 83 10.73 -1.96 4.40
N ASN A 84 9.48 -2.22 4.80
CA ASN A 84 9.17 -3.01 5.99
C ASN A 84 9.75 -4.43 5.90
N LYS A 85 9.68 -5.07 4.72
CA LYS A 85 10.28 -6.39 4.50
C LYS A 85 11.80 -6.34 4.69
N LYS A 86 12.48 -5.38 4.08
CA LYS A 86 13.95 -5.27 4.10
C LYS A 86 14.50 -4.77 5.44
N VAL A 87 13.94 -3.71 5.99
CA VAL A 87 14.43 -3.07 7.21
C VAL A 87 14.04 -3.89 8.44
N VAL A 88 12.76 -4.26 8.56
CA VAL A 88 12.21 -4.87 9.78
C VAL A 88 12.25 -6.38 9.68
N SER A 89 11.45 -6.95 8.76
CA SER A 89 11.13 -8.38 8.78
C SER A 89 12.36 -9.26 8.57
N GLN A 90 13.22 -8.91 7.62
CA GLN A 90 14.44 -9.66 7.32
C GLN A 90 15.43 -9.74 8.47
N ARG A 91 15.35 -8.88 9.49
CA ARG A 91 16.26 -8.94 10.64
C ARG A 91 15.56 -9.27 11.94
N LEU A 92 14.42 -8.68 12.21
CA LEU A 92 13.77 -8.77 13.52
C LEU A 92 12.90 -10.02 13.69
N LYS A 93 12.55 -10.72 12.60
CA LYS A 93 11.63 -11.87 12.61
C LYS A 93 12.32 -13.22 12.34
N GLN A 94 13.65 -13.32 12.40
CA GLN A 94 14.32 -14.60 12.20
C GLN A 94 14.22 -15.49 13.47
N SER A 95 14.60 -16.76 13.34
CA SER A 95 14.61 -17.70 14.48
C SER A 95 15.57 -17.25 15.59
N GLY A 96 15.17 -17.45 16.85
CA GLY A 96 15.97 -17.10 18.03
C GLY A 96 16.08 -15.59 18.33
N MET A 97 15.34 -14.75 17.61
CA MET A 97 15.42 -13.30 17.75
C MET A 97 14.47 -12.79 18.82
N ILE A 98 15.01 -12.48 19.99
CA ILE A 98 14.28 -11.86 21.10
C ILE A 98 14.87 -10.48 21.30
N TRP A 99 14.01 -9.46 21.24
CA TRP A 99 14.43 -8.07 21.33
C TRP A 99 13.70 -7.37 22.47
N SER A 100 14.43 -6.57 23.25
CA SER A 100 13.79 -5.50 24.00
C SER A 100 13.32 -4.41 23.02
N HIS A 101 12.31 -3.62 23.40
CA HIS A 101 11.85 -2.49 22.57
C HIS A 101 13.00 -1.55 22.18
N LYS A 102 13.90 -1.24 23.13
CA LYS A 102 15.09 -0.41 22.87
C LYS A 102 16.03 -1.07 21.86
N GLY A 103 16.31 -2.37 22.02
CA GLY A 103 17.19 -3.11 21.12
C GLY A 103 16.63 -3.22 19.70
N ALA A 104 15.34 -3.53 19.56
CA ALA A 104 14.67 -3.57 18.26
C ALA A 104 14.74 -2.21 17.56
N ASN A 105 14.49 -1.12 18.29
CA ASN A 105 14.53 0.24 17.74
C ASN A 105 15.94 0.64 17.27
N ALA A 106 16.97 0.34 18.07
CA ALA A 106 18.36 0.59 17.70
C ALA A 106 18.77 -0.16 16.41
N ILE A 107 18.39 -1.44 16.29
CA ILE A 107 18.68 -2.22 15.08
C ILE A 107 17.90 -1.70 13.88
N MET A 108 16.64 -1.31 14.03
CA MET A 108 15.89 -0.68 12.94
C MET A 108 16.57 0.59 12.47
N PHE A 109 17.00 1.45 13.39
CA PHE A 109 17.70 2.69 13.05
C PHE A 109 18.96 2.43 12.21
N ILE A 110 19.82 1.51 12.66
CA ILE A 110 21.03 1.09 11.92
C ILE A 110 20.67 0.60 10.51
N ARG A 111 19.62 -0.22 10.39
CA ARG A 111 19.18 -0.76 9.09
C ARG A 111 18.59 0.30 8.18
N VAL A 112 17.85 1.27 8.71
CA VAL A 112 17.36 2.42 7.94
C VAL A 112 18.55 3.20 7.38
N MET A 113 19.55 3.49 8.21
CA MET A 113 20.76 4.20 7.76
C MET A 113 21.53 3.42 6.71
N TYR A 114 21.61 2.10 6.84
CA TYR A 114 22.26 1.22 5.86
C TYR A 114 21.54 1.17 4.50
N PHE A 115 20.21 1.10 4.48
CA PHE A 115 19.43 1.04 3.23
C PHE A 115 19.09 2.40 2.64
N SER A 116 19.27 3.48 3.39
CA SER A 116 19.07 4.83 2.86
C SER A 116 20.10 5.10 1.77
N SER A 117 19.65 5.64 0.64
CA SER A 117 20.52 6.09 -0.46
C SER A 117 21.30 7.36 -0.12
N SER A 118 21.01 7.98 1.02
CA SER A 118 21.76 9.10 1.55
C SER A 118 23.09 8.63 2.17
N GLN A 119 24.09 9.52 2.26
CA GLN A 119 25.39 9.25 2.93
C GLN A 119 25.25 8.98 4.46
N SER A 120 24.05 8.65 4.94
CA SER A 120 23.72 8.49 6.35
C SER A 120 24.45 7.32 7.00
N TRP A 121 24.69 6.23 6.26
CA TRP A 121 25.56 5.15 6.74
C TRP A 121 26.98 5.66 7.01
N THR A 122 27.58 6.34 6.04
CA THR A 122 28.92 6.92 6.16
C THR A 122 29.01 7.94 7.29
N LYS A 123 27.99 8.80 7.43
CA LYS A 123 27.90 9.80 8.52
C LYS A 123 27.83 9.13 9.90
N LEU A 124 27.04 8.07 10.04
CA LEU A 124 26.94 7.32 11.29
C LEU A 124 28.30 6.79 11.75
N TRP A 125 29.10 6.23 10.82
CA TRP A 125 30.45 5.74 11.13
C TRP A 125 31.49 6.84 11.33
N ALA A 126 31.32 8.01 10.71
CA ALA A 126 32.22 9.14 10.92
C ALA A 126 32.10 9.67 12.37
N VAL A 127 30.89 9.70 12.92
CA VAL A 127 30.63 10.14 14.31
C VAL A 127 31.18 9.14 15.33
N SER A 128 31.12 7.83 15.05
CA SER A 128 31.59 6.80 15.98
C SER A 128 33.12 6.66 16.07
N LYS A 129 33.89 7.29 15.19
CA LYS A 129 35.36 7.27 15.22
C LYS A 129 35.99 8.37 16.09
N VAL A 130 35.18 9.24 16.68
CA VAL A 130 35.61 10.41 17.48
C VAL A 130 35.25 10.25 18.97
N ALA A 131 34.87 9.04 19.39
CA ALA A 131 34.49 8.73 20.77
C ALA A 131 35.42 7.66 21.38
#